data_AF-A0AAN7CWD7-F1
#
_entry.id   AF-A0AAN7CWD7-F1
#
_cell.length_a   1.000
_cell.length_b   1.000
_cell.length_c   1.000
_cell.angle_alpha   90.00
_cell.angle_beta   90.00
_cell.angle_gamma   90.00
#
_symmetry.space_group_name_H-M   'P 1'
#
loop_
_entity.id
_entity.type
_entity.pdbx_description
1 polymer ?
#
loop_
_entity_poly.entity_id
_entity_poly.type
_entity_poly.pdbx_seq_one_letter_code
_entity_poly.pdbx_strand_id
1 'polypeptide(L)'
;QFGKKFLRRRATASPATSSVDATAVVLTQPSLTSTSGTSLTTTTSALTSNAADDIVGPLGLNLLYSPVEEPAADFIFVHGLGGGSKKTWSKTHSPNHFWPQHWLPVEPTFQRVRIHTYGYSCDWTKRKLDICNVHDFGKGLLSELSTSPLLAEAEVRRPWKAFLVWA
;
A
#
# COMPACT_ATOMS: atom_id res chain seq x y z
N GLN A 1 -29.31 -28.10 24.85
CA GLN A 1 -28.63 -29.39 25.11
C GLN A 1 -27.76 -29.70 23.89
N PHE A 2 -26.45 -29.42 23.94
CA PHE A 2 -25.33 -30.36 24.21
C PHE A 2 -25.20 -31.54 23.24
N GLY A 3 -24.07 -31.61 22.53
CA GLY A 3 -23.67 -32.77 21.73
C GLY A 3 -22.38 -32.58 20.93
N LYS A 4 -21.23 -32.45 21.60
CA LYS A 4 -19.87 -32.48 21.02
C LYS A 4 -19.50 -33.94 20.69
N LYS A 5 -18.88 -34.21 19.52
CA LYS A 5 -18.07 -35.41 19.30
C LYS A 5 -16.80 -35.08 18.50
N PHE A 6 -15.67 -35.23 19.20
CA PHE A 6 -14.30 -35.22 18.72
C PHE A 6 -13.98 -36.52 17.97
N LEU A 7 -13.14 -36.45 16.93
CA LEU A 7 -12.32 -37.59 16.51
C LEU A 7 -10.89 -37.13 16.25
N ARG A 8 -9.98 -37.54 17.15
CA ARG A 8 -8.52 -37.43 17.02
C ARG A 8 -8.01 -38.48 16.03
N ARG A 9 -7.04 -38.13 15.18
CA ARG A 9 -6.10 -39.11 14.61
C ARG A 9 -4.66 -38.66 14.88
N ARG A 10 -3.86 -39.66 15.24
CA ARG A 10 -2.46 -39.64 15.67
C ARG A 10 -1.62 -40.26 14.56
N ALA A 11 -0.46 -39.69 14.27
CA ALA A 11 0.68 -40.34 13.60
C ALA A 11 1.95 -39.63 14.13
N THR A 12 2.64 -40.17 15.14
CA THR A 12 3.82 -41.07 15.07
C THR A 12 5.01 -40.48 14.33
N ALA A 13 6.04 -40.16 15.12
CA ALA A 13 7.35 -39.61 14.74
C ALA A 13 8.41 -40.69 14.57
N SER A 14 9.48 -40.37 13.81
CA SER A 14 10.91 -40.72 13.97
C SER A 14 11.67 -40.54 12.63
N PRO A 15 13.02 -40.56 12.59
CA PRO A 15 13.99 -39.80 13.36
C PRO A 15 15.05 -39.12 12.45
N ALA A 16 15.99 -38.39 13.05
CA ALA A 16 17.04 -37.59 12.41
C ALA A 16 18.36 -38.34 12.13
N THR A 17 19.09 -37.89 11.10
CA THR A 17 20.57 -37.83 10.93
C THR A 17 20.82 -36.78 9.80
N SER A 18 21.89 -36.00 9.66
CA SER A 18 23.26 -35.95 10.20
C SER A 18 23.88 -34.56 9.96
N SER A 19 24.79 -34.20 10.87
CA SER A 19 25.97 -33.30 10.76
C SER A 19 26.46 -32.93 9.35
N VAL A 20 26.80 -31.65 9.13
CA VAL A 20 28.16 -31.22 8.72
C VAL A 20 28.40 -29.74 9.08
N ASP A 21 29.65 -29.52 9.46
CA ASP A 21 30.34 -28.32 9.94
C ASP A 21 30.43 -27.19 8.88
N ALA A 22 30.33 -25.93 9.30
CA ALA A 22 30.68 -24.78 8.46
C ALA A 22 31.34 -23.69 9.33
N THR A 23 32.66 -23.72 9.29
CA THR A 23 33.61 -22.76 9.83
C THR A 23 33.31 -21.32 9.39
N ALA A 24 33.15 -20.43 10.37
CA ALA A 24 33.08 -18.99 10.15
C ALA A 24 34.50 -18.43 9.96
N VAL A 25 34.80 -17.95 8.74
CA VAL A 25 36.05 -17.24 8.43
C VAL A 25 35.74 -15.74 8.43
N VAL A 26 36.23 -15.02 9.46
CA VAL A 26 36.17 -13.56 9.53
C VAL A 26 37.31 -13.01 8.67
N LEU A 27 36.98 -12.32 7.59
CA LEU A 27 37.92 -11.54 6.81
C LEU A 27 37.55 -10.05 6.87
N THR A 28 38.45 -9.30 7.48
CA THR A 28 38.52 -7.84 7.57
C THR A 28 38.68 -7.22 6.17
N GLN A 29 37.97 -6.12 5.89
CA GLN A 29 38.32 -5.21 4.80
C GLN A 29 38.42 -3.75 5.29
N PRO A 30 39.35 -2.95 4.74
CA PRO A 30 39.65 -1.61 5.20
C PRO A 30 38.77 -0.54 4.54
N SER A 31 38.60 0.56 5.27
CA SER A 31 37.85 1.77 4.91
C SER A 31 38.54 2.63 3.86
N LEU A 32 37.76 3.24 2.95
CA LEU A 32 38.11 4.48 2.25
C LEU A 32 36.90 5.42 2.16
N THR A 33 37.16 6.67 2.52
CA THR A 33 36.30 7.86 2.40
C THR A 33 36.15 8.32 0.95
N SER A 34 34.99 8.83 0.52
CA SER A 34 34.85 10.19 -0.05
C SER A 34 33.45 10.46 -0.65
N THR A 35 33.09 11.74 -0.53
CA THR A 35 32.22 12.57 -1.38
C THR A 35 30.71 12.58 -1.14
N SER A 36 30.28 13.75 -0.68
CA SER A 36 28.94 14.30 -0.63
C SER A 36 28.07 13.94 -1.84
N GLY A 37 26.97 13.23 -1.56
CA GLY A 37 25.79 13.16 -2.42
C GLY A 37 24.59 13.53 -1.58
N THR A 38 23.90 14.61 -1.95
CA THR A 38 22.67 15.10 -1.33
C THR A 38 21.63 13.99 -1.37
N SER A 39 21.45 13.26 -0.26
CA SER A 39 20.34 12.31 -0.13
C SER A 39 19.06 13.11 0.05
N LEU A 40 18.20 13.07 -0.98
CA LEU A 40 16.79 13.38 -0.81
C LEU A 40 16.25 12.40 0.22
N THR A 41 15.85 12.93 1.37
CA THR A 41 15.11 12.21 2.39
C THR A 41 13.72 11.88 1.85
N THR A 42 13.60 10.77 1.12
CA THR A 42 12.32 10.05 1.05
C THR A 42 12.00 9.68 2.49
N THR A 43 11.01 10.36 3.08
CA THR A 43 10.47 9.99 4.38
C THR A 43 9.69 8.69 4.21
N THR A 44 10.39 7.56 4.04
CA THR A 44 9.84 6.25 4.37
C THR A 44 9.72 6.25 5.89
N SER A 45 8.54 6.64 6.37
CA SER A 45 8.07 6.37 7.73
C SER A 45 7.91 4.86 7.90
N ALA A 46 9.01 4.13 7.81
CA ALA A 46 9.10 2.77 8.31
C ALA A 46 9.25 2.88 9.83
N LEU A 47 8.60 1.95 10.52
CA LEU A 47 8.61 1.64 11.96
C LEU A 47 7.31 2.03 12.68
N THR A 48 6.54 0.96 12.95
CA THR A 48 5.24 0.84 13.66
C THR A 48 3.96 0.92 12.81
N SER A 49 3.87 0.12 11.73
CA SER A 49 2.54 -0.18 11.18
C SER A 49 1.78 -1.07 12.17
N ASN A 50 0.68 -0.57 12.70
CA ASN A 50 -0.21 -1.38 13.50
C ASN A 50 -0.92 -2.37 12.56
N ALA A 51 -1.23 -3.59 12.98
CA ALA A 51 -1.89 -4.58 12.10
C ALA A 51 -3.25 -4.07 11.54
N ALA A 52 -3.88 -3.12 12.24
CA ALA A 52 -5.07 -2.42 11.76
C ALA A 52 -4.78 -1.46 10.60
N ASP A 53 -3.62 -0.79 10.60
CA ASP A 53 -3.22 0.15 9.57
C ASP A 53 -2.88 -0.59 8.27
N ASP A 54 -2.30 -1.79 8.37
CA ASP A 54 -2.05 -2.66 7.21
C ASP A 54 -3.36 -3.16 6.54
N ILE A 55 -4.45 -3.21 7.32
CA ILE A 55 -5.77 -3.62 6.86
C ILE A 55 -6.53 -2.43 6.26
N VAL A 56 -6.58 -1.30 6.97
CA VAL A 56 -7.28 -0.08 6.53
C VAL A 56 -6.57 0.55 5.34
N GLY A 57 -5.25 0.58 5.39
CA GLY A 57 -4.37 1.25 4.45
C GLY A 57 -3.95 2.63 4.93
N PRO A 58 -2.89 3.19 4.32
CA PRO A 58 -2.34 4.50 4.67
C PRO A 58 -3.31 5.66 4.36
N LEU A 59 -3.18 6.75 5.12
CA LEU A 59 -3.82 8.03 4.80
C LEU A 59 -3.06 8.77 3.68
N GLY A 60 -3.67 9.80 3.11
CA GLY A 60 -3.07 10.61 2.05
C GLY A 60 -3.05 9.92 0.68
N LEU A 61 -2.33 10.52 -0.27
CA LEU A 61 -2.19 10.00 -1.63
C LEU A 61 -1.05 8.97 -1.69
N ASN A 62 -1.36 7.76 -2.16
CA ASN A 62 -0.44 6.63 -2.15
C ASN A 62 -0.33 6.04 -3.55
N LEU A 63 0.89 6.04 -4.12
CA LEU A 63 1.18 5.41 -5.40
C LEU A 63 1.22 3.88 -5.26
N LEU A 64 0.42 3.18 -6.06
CA LEU A 64 0.38 1.71 -6.08
C LEU A 64 1.12 1.13 -7.28
N TYR A 65 1.01 1.80 -8.43
CA TYR A 65 1.60 1.36 -9.67
C TYR A 65 1.93 2.57 -10.54
N SER A 66 3.16 2.59 -11.08
CA SER A 66 3.57 3.53 -12.11
C SER A 66 4.01 2.74 -13.34
N PRO A 67 3.48 3.06 -14.54
CA PRO A 67 3.98 2.48 -15.77
C PRO A 67 5.43 2.94 -16.02
N VAL A 68 6.16 2.14 -16.80
CA VAL A 68 7.53 2.46 -17.24
C VAL A 68 7.51 3.56 -18.31
N GLU A 69 6.51 3.50 -19.19
CA GLU A 69 6.25 4.54 -20.18
C GLU A 69 5.47 5.72 -19.58
N GLU A 70 5.36 6.81 -20.34
CA GLU A 70 4.57 7.96 -19.94
C GLU A 70 3.09 7.58 -19.72
N PRO A 71 2.53 7.81 -18.50
CA PRO A 71 1.14 7.52 -18.19
C PRO A 71 0.18 8.23 -19.14
N ALA A 72 -0.82 7.51 -19.63
CA ALA A 72 -1.90 8.06 -20.44
C ALA A 72 -3.04 8.64 -19.58
N ALA A 73 -3.19 8.14 -18.35
CA ALA A 73 -4.19 8.60 -17.39
C ALA A 73 -3.77 8.23 -15.95
N ASP A 74 -4.43 8.88 -15.00
CA ASP A 74 -4.29 8.62 -13.57
C ASP A 74 -5.59 8.09 -12.98
N PHE A 75 -5.53 6.97 -12.28
CA PHE A 75 -6.65 6.49 -11.47
C PHE A 75 -6.37 6.78 -10.00
N ILE A 76 -7.29 7.47 -9.35
CA ILE A 76 -7.19 7.78 -7.93
C ILE A 76 -8.40 7.15 -7.24
N PHE A 77 -8.13 6.10 -6.49
CA PHE A 77 -9.12 5.32 -5.75
C PHE A 77 -9.36 5.94 -4.38
N VAL A 78 -10.51 6.58 -4.21
CA VAL A 78 -10.92 7.29 -3.00
C VAL A 78 -11.91 6.44 -2.22
N HIS A 79 -11.58 6.05 -0.98
CA HIS A 79 -12.50 5.21 -0.22
C HIS A 79 -13.73 5.98 0.28
N GLY A 80 -14.77 5.23 0.68
CA GLY A 80 -15.99 5.76 1.30
C GLY A 80 -16.03 5.64 2.83
N LEU A 81 -17.22 5.84 3.39
CA LEU A 81 -17.52 5.85 4.84
C LEU A 81 -17.12 4.54 5.54
N GLY A 82 -16.37 4.62 6.65
CA GLY A 82 -15.92 3.44 7.42
C GLY A 82 -14.95 2.52 6.65
N GLY A 83 -14.48 2.98 5.50
CA GLY A 83 -13.54 2.31 4.62
C GLY A 83 -12.09 2.59 4.98
N GLY A 84 -11.23 2.39 3.98
CA GLY A 84 -9.82 2.72 4.04
C GLY A 84 -9.20 2.58 2.66
N SER A 85 -8.07 3.25 2.43
CA SER A 85 -7.40 3.28 1.12
C SER A 85 -7.05 1.90 0.57
N LYS A 86 -6.91 0.88 1.44
CA LYS A 86 -6.73 -0.52 1.04
C LYS A 86 -7.97 -1.37 1.33
N LYS A 87 -8.58 -1.19 2.51
CA LYS A 87 -9.74 -1.98 2.98
C LYS A 87 -10.90 -1.95 1.99
N THR A 88 -11.23 -0.78 1.45
CA THR A 88 -12.37 -0.60 0.56
C THR A 88 -12.21 -1.33 -0.76
N TRP A 89 -10.98 -1.44 -1.24
CA TRP A 89 -10.66 -2.04 -2.54
C TRP A 89 -10.08 -3.45 -2.42
N SER A 90 -10.29 -4.09 -1.27
CA SER A 90 -9.85 -5.46 -1.01
C SER A 90 -11.04 -6.35 -0.67
N LYS A 91 -11.14 -7.52 -1.30
CA LYS A 91 -12.20 -8.49 -0.99
C LYS A 91 -12.06 -9.07 0.43
N THR A 92 -10.82 -9.26 0.88
CA THR A 92 -10.49 -9.70 2.24
C THR A 92 -9.25 -8.97 2.73
N HIS A 93 -8.80 -9.26 3.96
CA HIS A 93 -7.55 -8.72 4.51
C HIS A 93 -6.27 -9.29 3.87
N SER A 94 -6.39 -10.24 2.93
CA SER A 94 -5.24 -10.75 2.19
C SER A 94 -4.71 -9.68 1.23
N PRO A 95 -3.39 -9.40 1.23
CA PRO A 95 -2.79 -8.46 0.28
C PRO A 95 -3.15 -8.78 -1.18
N ASN A 96 -3.18 -10.07 -1.53
CA ASN A 96 -3.47 -10.54 -2.90
C ASN A 96 -4.88 -10.20 -3.40
N HIS A 97 -5.79 -9.81 -2.50
CA HIS A 97 -7.16 -9.42 -2.85
C HIS A 97 -7.31 -7.91 -3.08
N PHE A 98 -6.23 -7.15 -2.94
CA PHE A 98 -6.20 -5.72 -3.25
C PHE A 98 -6.07 -5.51 -4.76
N TRP A 99 -7.21 -5.49 -5.44
CA TRP A 99 -7.28 -5.54 -6.89
C TRP A 99 -6.72 -4.30 -7.61
N PRO A 100 -6.73 -3.07 -7.06
CA PRO A 100 -6.12 -1.92 -7.75
C PRO A 100 -4.62 -2.08 -7.96
N GLN A 101 -3.93 -2.83 -7.09
CA GLN A 101 -2.49 -3.10 -7.24
C GLN A 101 -2.20 -4.41 -7.98
N HIS A 102 -3.02 -5.45 -7.78
CA HIS A 102 -2.69 -6.79 -8.27
C HIS A 102 -3.32 -7.15 -9.61
N TRP A 103 -4.57 -6.77 -9.85
CA TRP A 103 -5.28 -7.16 -11.07
C TRP A 103 -5.24 -6.05 -12.11
N LEU A 104 -5.45 -4.81 -11.68
CA LEU A 104 -5.61 -3.68 -12.58
C LEU A 104 -4.37 -3.41 -13.45
N PRO A 105 -3.12 -3.45 -12.94
CA PRO A 105 -1.94 -3.24 -13.78
C PRO A 105 -1.64 -4.38 -14.76
N VAL A 106 -2.20 -5.56 -14.53
CA VAL A 106 -1.99 -6.76 -15.37
C VAL A 106 -2.89 -6.72 -16.60
N GLU A 107 -3.99 -5.98 -16.54
CA GLU A 107 -4.93 -5.86 -17.64
C GLU A 107 -4.32 -5.03 -18.79
N PRO A 108 -4.35 -5.52 -20.05
CA PRO A 108 -3.67 -4.87 -21.17
C PRO A 108 -4.12 -3.44 -21.48
N THR A 109 -5.39 -3.14 -21.31
CA THR A 109 -5.99 -1.82 -21.55
C THR A 109 -5.49 -0.78 -20.54
N PHE A 110 -5.10 -1.19 -19.33
CA PHE A 110 -4.64 -0.30 -18.26
C PHE A 110 -3.12 -0.28 -18.06
N GLN A 111 -2.32 -0.90 -18.94
CA GLN A 111 -0.85 -0.93 -18.84
C GLN A 111 -0.18 0.45 -18.80
N ARG A 112 -0.86 1.48 -19.33
CA ARG A 112 -0.37 2.87 -19.34
C ARG A 112 -1.07 3.76 -18.33
N VAL A 113 -1.75 3.19 -17.34
CA VAL A 113 -2.43 3.95 -16.28
C VAL A 113 -1.56 3.94 -15.04
N ARG A 114 -1.39 5.12 -14.44
CA ARG A 114 -0.78 5.24 -13.13
C ARG A 114 -1.88 5.17 -12.07
N ILE A 115 -1.64 4.39 -11.02
CA ILE A 115 -2.68 4.04 -10.05
C ILE A 115 -2.28 4.54 -8.67
N HIS A 116 -3.19 5.28 -8.06
CA HIS A 116 -3.08 5.81 -6.71
C HIS A 116 -4.29 5.41 -5.87
N THR A 117 -4.10 5.35 -4.56
CA THR A 117 -5.20 5.35 -3.59
C THR A 117 -5.13 6.61 -2.74
N TYR A 118 -6.28 7.10 -2.31
CA TYR A 118 -6.38 8.22 -1.38
C TYR A 118 -7.12 7.79 -0.12
N GLY A 119 -6.45 7.95 1.03
CA GLY A 119 -6.97 7.65 2.35
C GLY A 119 -7.28 8.91 3.17
N TYR A 120 -8.44 8.94 3.84
CA TYR A 120 -8.82 9.98 4.78
C TYR A 120 -9.52 9.37 6.01
N SER A 121 -9.34 9.98 7.18
CA SER A 121 -9.99 9.49 8.40
C SER A 121 -11.50 9.74 8.34
N CYS A 122 -12.29 8.66 8.30
CA CYS A 122 -13.76 8.73 8.28
C CYS A 122 -14.38 7.61 9.14
N ASP A 123 -14.04 7.64 10.44
CA ASP A 123 -14.50 6.69 11.44
C ASP A 123 -15.88 7.07 11.98
N TRP A 124 -16.93 6.77 11.22
CA TRP A 124 -18.32 7.03 11.65
C TRP A 124 -18.73 6.28 12.93
N THR A 125 -18.10 5.14 13.22
CA THR A 125 -18.38 4.34 14.41
C THR A 125 -17.89 4.99 15.70
N LYS A 126 -16.89 5.86 15.63
CA LYS A 126 -16.49 6.71 16.74
C LYS A 126 -17.47 7.89 16.74
N ARG A 127 -18.53 7.82 17.58
CA ARG A 127 -19.57 8.86 17.76
C ARG A 127 -19.02 10.21 18.30
N LYS A 128 -17.80 10.60 17.94
CA LYS A 128 -17.15 11.83 18.37
C LYS A 128 -16.83 12.67 17.13
N LEU A 129 -17.77 13.55 16.81
CA LEU A 129 -17.67 14.84 16.12
C LEU A 129 -16.94 15.02 14.78
N ASP A 130 -16.18 14.05 14.27
CA ASP A 130 -15.62 14.19 12.92
C ASP A 130 -16.71 13.76 11.92
N ILE A 131 -17.71 14.64 11.75
CA ILE A 131 -18.60 14.61 10.59
C ILE A 131 -17.66 14.52 9.39
N CYS A 132 -17.73 13.41 8.65
CA CYS A 132 -16.95 13.17 7.44
C CYS A 132 -17.22 14.28 6.43
N ASN A 133 -16.52 15.40 6.57
CA ASN A 133 -16.75 16.59 5.79
C ASN A 133 -16.08 16.41 4.44
N VAL A 134 -16.90 16.04 3.45
CA VAL A 134 -16.48 15.84 2.06
C VAL A 134 -15.69 17.03 1.54
N HIS A 135 -16.01 18.25 1.99
CA HIS A 135 -15.28 19.44 1.60
C HIS A 135 -13.84 19.46 2.10
N ASP A 136 -13.59 19.05 3.34
CA ASP A 136 -12.22 19.03 3.90
C ASP A 136 -11.40 17.90 3.28
N PHE A 137 -12.03 16.76 3.00
CA PHE A 137 -11.38 15.68 2.23
C PHE A 137 -11.08 16.11 0.79
N GLY A 138 -11.98 16.83 0.14
CA GLY A 138 -11.76 17.37 -1.19
C GLY A 138 -10.58 18.35 -1.23
N LYS A 139 -10.46 19.22 -0.22
CA LYS A 139 -9.30 20.11 -0.05
C LYS A 139 -8.01 19.34 0.21
N GLY A 140 -8.05 18.34 1.09
CA GLY A 140 -6.90 17.48 1.38
C GLY A 140 -6.43 16.75 0.12
N LEU A 141 -7.35 16.16 -0.64
CA LEU A 141 -7.05 15.51 -1.91
C LEU A 141 -6.46 16.51 -2.90
N LEU A 142 -7.10 17.67 -3.11
CA LEU A 142 -6.60 18.68 -4.05
C LEU A 142 -5.19 19.15 -3.68
N SER A 143 -4.92 19.35 -2.39
CA SER A 143 -3.59 19.69 -1.89
C SER A 143 -2.57 18.63 -2.30
N GLU A 144 -2.83 17.36 -1.98
CA GLU A 144 -1.95 16.23 -2.32
C GLU A 144 -1.72 16.08 -3.83
N LEU A 145 -2.78 16.26 -4.64
CA LEU A 145 -2.67 16.21 -6.10
C LEU A 145 -1.80 17.35 -6.63
N SER A 146 -1.95 18.56 -6.08
CA SER A 146 -1.18 19.74 -6.50
C SER A 146 0.29 19.70 -6.10
N THR A 147 0.61 19.03 -4.98
CA THR A 147 1.98 18.92 -4.47
C THR A 147 2.72 17.69 -5.00
N SER A 148 2.02 16.73 -5.60
CA SER A 148 2.62 15.49 -6.09
C SER A 148 3.46 15.76 -7.34
N PRO A 149 4.78 15.49 -7.33
CA PRO A 149 5.63 15.69 -8.49
C PRO A 149 5.24 14.79 -9.67
N LEU A 150 4.70 13.59 -9.38
CA LEU A 150 4.27 12.64 -10.39
C LEU A 150 3.08 13.16 -11.20
N LEU A 151 2.15 13.85 -10.53
CA LEU A 151 0.97 14.41 -11.16
C LEU A 151 1.28 15.77 -11.81
N ALA A 152 2.14 16.58 -11.18
CA ALA A 152 2.60 17.84 -11.74
C ALA A 152 3.34 17.66 -13.08
N GLU A 153 4.17 16.62 -13.21
CA GLU A 153 4.85 16.33 -14.47
C GLU A 153 3.88 15.93 -15.59
N ALA A 154 2.74 15.32 -15.26
CA ALA A 154 1.72 14.98 -16.24
C ALA A 154 1.07 16.24 -16.86
N GLU A 155 0.75 17.24 -16.04
CA GLU A 155 0.16 18.53 -16.48
C GLU A 155 1.04 19.29 -17.48
N VAL A 156 2.35 19.30 -17.26
CA VAL A 156 3.29 20.05 -18.13
C VAL A 156 3.35 19.46 -19.54
N ARG A 157 3.16 18.14 -19.66
CA ARG A 157 3.38 17.42 -20.92
C ARG A 157 2.09 17.32 -21.74
N ARG A 158 0.92 17.24 -21.08
CA ARG A 158 -0.42 17.07 -21.69
C ARG A 158 -1.49 17.54 -20.69
N PRO A 159 -2.69 17.98 -21.13
CA PRO A 159 -3.81 18.07 -20.19
C PRO A 159 -4.10 16.66 -19.64
N TRP A 160 -3.84 16.41 -18.35
CA TRP A 160 -4.00 15.08 -17.77
C TRP A 160 -5.48 14.75 -17.58
N LYS A 161 -5.79 13.46 -17.67
CA LYS A 161 -7.09 12.89 -17.35
C LYS A 161 -6.92 12.05 -16.10
N ALA A 162 -7.40 12.53 -14.95
CA ALA A 162 -7.57 11.65 -13.80
C ALA A 162 -9.02 11.29 -13.61
N PHE A 163 -9.20 10.05 -13.24
CA PHE A 163 -10.49 9.47 -12.93
C PHE A 163 -10.52 9.21 -11.43
N LEU A 164 -11.44 9.89 -10.75
CA LEU A 164 -11.75 9.61 -9.36
C LEU A 164 -12.66 8.38 -9.32
N VAL A 165 -12.21 7.34 -8.65
CA VAL A 165 -13.02 6.14 -8.40
C VAL A 165 -13.40 6.16 -6.93
N TRP A 166 -14.67 6.45 -6.65
CA TRP A 166 -15.23 6.58 -5.30
C TRP A 166 -16.10 5.36 -4.96
N ALA A 167 -16.05 4.89 -3.71
CA ALA A 167 -16.84 3.77 -3.19
C ALA A 167 -17.94 4.20 -2.18
#